data_AF-Q8GIV2-F1
#
_entry.id   AF-Q8GIV2-F1
#
_cell.length_a   1.000
_cell.length_b   1.000
_cell.length_c   1.000
_cell.angle_alpha   90.00
_cell.angle_beta   90.00
_cell.angle_gamma   90.00
#
_symmetry.space_group_name_H-M   'P 1'
#
loop_
_entity.id
_entity.type
_entity.pdbx_description
1 polymer ?
#
loop_
_entity_poly.entity_id
_entity_poly.type
_entity_poly.pdbx_seq_one_letter_code
_entity_poly.pdbx_strand_id
1 'polypeptide(L)'
;GTWYWNRYPGARCDVESFDYSYSFSEELQQDWDWSEKYAAQPENLSYLDPVADRFDLRTGFTFETRVLSAQFDEGTPTWRVKTDGGHDVTPRFEVSATGSLSTANFRNIAGRQTFGGEVFHTGFWPHEGVDFTGKRVGVMG
;
A
#
# COMPACT_ATOMS: atom_id res chain seq x y z
N GLY A 1 -2.76 0.13 1.00
CA GLY A 1 -1.77 1.14 0.55
C GLY A 1 -0.37 0.71 0.92
N THR A 2 0.50 1.64 1.32
CA THR A 2 1.91 1.36 1.70
C THR A 2 2.01 0.27 2.76
N TRP A 3 1.22 0.35 3.84
CA TRP A 3 1.20 -0.67 4.89
C TRP A 3 0.69 -2.03 4.46
N TYR A 4 0.06 -2.16 3.29
CA TYR A 4 -0.31 -3.47 2.75
C TYR A 4 0.85 -4.09 1.95
N TRP A 5 1.56 -3.30 1.15
CA TRP A 5 2.61 -3.78 0.24
C TRP A 5 4.00 -3.88 0.90
N ASN A 6 4.38 -2.91 1.73
CA ASN A 6 5.73 -2.81 2.31
C ASN A 6 5.84 -3.59 3.63
N ARG A 7 5.84 -4.92 3.53
CA ARG A 7 5.81 -5.85 4.67
C ARG A 7 7.17 -6.53 4.96
N TYR A 8 8.28 -5.89 4.58
CA TYR A 8 9.60 -6.42 4.87
C TYR A 8 9.89 -6.39 6.40
N PRO A 9 10.73 -7.31 6.93
CA PRO A 9 11.02 -7.36 8.35
C PRO A 9 11.59 -6.03 8.86
N GLY A 10 10.94 -5.47 9.88
CA GLY A 10 11.34 -4.21 10.51
C GLY A 10 10.71 -2.94 9.91
N ALA A 11 9.85 -3.05 8.89
CA ALA A 11 9.11 -1.90 8.34
C ALA A 11 8.29 -1.19 9.44
N ARG A 12 8.47 0.13 9.59
CA ARG A 12 7.93 0.96 10.68
C ARG A 12 7.66 2.38 10.22
N CYS A 13 6.80 3.08 10.96
CA CYS A 13 6.64 4.53 10.80
C CYS A 13 7.82 5.27 11.47
N ASP A 14 8.14 6.46 10.95
CA ASP A 14 9.14 7.39 11.47
C ASP A 14 8.55 8.52 12.32
N VAL A 15 7.21 8.60 12.39
CA VAL A 15 6.45 9.52 13.24
C VAL A 15 5.82 8.74 14.39
N GLU A 16 5.67 9.38 15.55
CA GLU A 16 5.07 8.74 16.72
C GLU A 16 3.65 8.26 16.38
N SER A 17 3.27 7.05 16.79
CA SER A 17 2.00 6.41 16.39
C SER A 17 0.78 7.24 16.77
N PHE A 18 0.87 8.00 17.88
CA PHE A 18 -0.16 8.92 18.31
C PHE A 18 -0.41 10.02 17.28
N ASP A 19 0.66 10.63 16.77
CA ASP A 19 0.58 11.69 15.74
C ASP A 19 0.26 11.11 14.36
N TYR A 20 0.74 9.90 14.06
CA TYR A 20 0.52 9.20 12.80
C TYR A 20 -0.76 8.34 12.83
N SER A 21 -1.87 8.95 13.22
CA SER A 21 -3.18 8.32 13.30
C SER A 21 -4.29 9.27 12.82
N TYR A 22 -5.49 8.74 12.56
CA TYR A 22 -6.61 9.56 12.13
C TYR A 22 -7.24 10.31 13.32
N SER A 23 -7.41 11.62 13.15
CA SER A 23 -8.06 12.50 14.14
C SER A 23 -9.51 12.88 13.80
N PHE A 24 -10.05 12.40 12.68
CA PHE A 24 -11.40 12.78 12.22
C PHE A 24 -12.53 12.14 13.06
N SER A 25 -12.22 11.13 13.87
CA SER A 25 -13.15 10.42 14.72
C SER A 25 -12.59 10.34 16.13
N GLU A 26 -13.32 10.88 17.09
CA GLU A 26 -12.97 10.77 18.51
C GLU A 26 -13.03 9.30 18.96
N GLU A 27 -14.06 8.57 18.53
CA GLU A 27 -14.23 7.15 18.88
C GLU A 27 -13.06 6.29 18.41
N LEU A 28 -12.57 6.50 17.17
CA LEU A 28 -11.38 5.78 16.69
C LEU A 28 -10.14 6.07 17.55
N GLN A 29 -9.98 7.30 18.02
CA GLN A 29 -8.83 7.68 18.84
C GLN A 29 -8.90 7.03 20.23
N GLN A 30 -10.11 6.91 20.80
CA GLN A 30 -10.29 6.31 22.12
C GLN A 30 -10.31 4.77 22.09
N ASP A 31 -10.72 4.16 20.97
CA ASP A 31 -10.85 2.70 20.84
C ASP A 31 -9.56 1.99 20.44
N TRP A 32 -8.50 2.73 20.08
CA TRP A 32 -7.24 2.16 19.59
C TRP A 32 -6.06 2.43 20.52
N ASP A 33 -5.52 1.37 21.11
CA ASP A 33 -4.32 1.41 21.93
C ASP A 33 -3.08 1.03 21.10
N TRP A 34 -2.22 2.01 20.84
CA TRP A 34 -0.92 1.76 20.20
C TRP A 34 0.02 1.01 21.15
N SER A 35 0.56 -0.12 20.68
CA SER A 35 1.44 -1.01 21.44
C SER A 35 2.85 -0.44 21.64
N GLU A 36 3.26 0.50 20.78
CA GLU A 36 4.60 1.07 20.77
C GLU A 36 4.65 2.50 20.23
N LYS A 37 5.74 3.20 20.56
CA LYS A 37 5.97 4.59 20.16
C LYS A 37 5.97 4.80 18.65
N TYR A 38 6.55 3.85 17.91
CA TYR A 38 6.66 3.88 16.44
C TYR A 38 6.15 2.56 15.88
N ALA A 39 4.84 2.49 15.64
CA ALA A 39 4.16 1.26 15.25
C ALA A 39 4.83 0.60 14.04
N ALA A 40 5.00 -0.72 14.12
CA ALA A 40 5.42 -1.53 13.00
C ALA A 40 4.35 -1.61 11.91
N GLN A 41 4.74 -1.99 10.70
CA GLN A 41 3.82 -2.17 9.57
C GLN A 41 2.63 -3.08 9.92
N PRO A 42 2.78 -4.22 10.61
CA PRO A 42 1.64 -5.07 10.94
C PRO A 42 0.60 -4.34 11.80
N GLU A 43 1.01 -3.54 12.77
CA GLU A 43 0.11 -2.78 13.63
C GLU A 43 -0.57 -1.64 12.86
N ASN A 44 0.19 -0.90 12.04
CA ASN A 44 -0.39 0.13 11.16
C ASN A 44 -1.41 -0.45 10.18
N LEU A 45 -1.17 -1.66 9.65
CA LEU A 45 -2.14 -2.35 8.80
C LEU A 45 -3.38 -2.76 9.60
N SER A 46 -3.18 -3.37 10.78
CA SER A 46 -4.27 -3.75 11.68
C SER A 46 -5.09 -2.57 12.18
N TYR A 47 -4.52 -1.38 12.29
CA TYR A 47 -5.24 -0.14 12.61
C TYR A 47 -6.21 0.27 11.50
N LEU A 48 -5.82 0.09 10.24
CA LEU A 48 -6.62 0.50 9.09
C LEU A 48 -7.82 -0.41 8.83
N ASP A 49 -7.75 -1.67 9.25
CA ASP A 49 -8.84 -2.63 9.07
C ASP A 49 -10.13 -2.25 9.84
N PRO A 50 -10.14 -1.97 11.16
CA PRO A 50 -11.32 -1.53 11.88
C PRO A 50 -11.77 -0.14 11.41
N VAL A 51 -10.88 0.72 10.92
CA VAL A 51 -11.29 1.97 10.26
C VAL A 51 -12.14 1.68 9.02
N ALA A 52 -11.66 0.79 8.15
CA ALA A 52 -12.39 0.42 6.95
C ALA A 52 -13.73 -0.26 7.26
N ASP A 53 -13.77 -1.09 8.30
CA ASP A 53 -14.98 -1.82 8.70
C ASP A 53 -16.00 -0.91 9.40
N ARG A 54 -15.55 -0.02 10.30
CA ARG A 54 -16.42 0.90 11.07
C ARG A 54 -17.20 1.86 10.18
N PHE A 55 -16.56 2.35 9.12
CA PHE A 55 -17.17 3.29 8.17
C PHE A 55 -17.67 2.62 6.89
N ASP A 56 -17.76 1.29 6.87
CA ASP A 56 -18.23 0.49 5.72
C ASP A 56 -17.53 0.86 4.39
N LEU A 57 -16.24 1.19 4.45
CA LEU A 57 -15.51 1.74 3.30
C LEU A 57 -15.32 0.70 2.19
N ARG A 58 -15.28 -0.58 2.55
CA ARG A 58 -14.97 -1.67 1.63
C ARG A 58 -16.04 -1.84 0.54
N THR A 59 -17.28 -1.45 0.81
CA THR A 59 -18.36 -1.49 -0.19
C THR A 59 -18.14 -0.49 -1.33
N GLY A 60 -17.36 0.57 -1.08
CA GLY A 60 -16.94 1.55 -2.08
C GLY A 60 -15.67 1.18 -2.84
N PHE A 61 -15.01 0.06 -2.52
CA PHE A 61 -13.75 -0.33 -3.14
C PHE A 61 -13.93 -1.41 -4.20
N THR A 62 -13.16 -1.30 -5.28
CA THR A 62 -12.93 -2.38 -6.23
C THR A 62 -11.46 -2.77 -6.15
N PHE A 63 -11.17 -3.86 -5.44
CA PHE A 63 -9.80 -4.38 -5.28
C PHE A 63 -9.32 -5.08 -6.55
N GLU A 64 -8.03 -5.43 -6.58
CA GLU A 64 -7.39 -6.14 -7.70
C GLU A 64 -7.61 -5.48 -9.07
N THR A 65 -7.81 -4.16 -9.07
CA THR A 65 -8.14 -3.37 -10.25
C THR A 65 -7.16 -2.19 -10.35
N ARG A 66 -6.40 -2.12 -11.44
CA ARG A 66 -5.48 -1.02 -11.73
C ARG A 66 -6.15 -0.06 -12.71
N VAL A 67 -6.20 1.22 -12.33
CA VAL A 67 -6.51 2.31 -13.27
C VAL A 67 -5.36 2.47 -14.26
N LEU A 68 -5.68 2.40 -15.55
CA LEU A 68 -4.72 2.50 -16.67
C LEU A 68 -4.65 3.92 -17.23
N SER A 69 -5.78 4.63 -17.28
CA SER A 69 -5.86 5.98 -17.80
C SER A 69 -7.09 6.72 -17.25
N ALA A 70 -6.97 8.03 -17.07
CA ALA A 70 -8.09 8.94 -16.83
C ALA A 70 -8.00 10.10 -17.84
N GLN A 71 -9.05 10.29 -18.65
CA GLN A 71 -9.10 11.33 -19.68
C GLN A 71 -10.33 12.20 -19.47
N PHE A 72 -10.17 13.52 -19.44
CA PHE A 72 -11.30 14.43 -19.32
C PHE A 72 -11.99 14.61 -20.69
N ASP A 73 -13.32 14.52 -20.69
CA ASP A 73 -14.20 14.74 -21.84
C ASP A 73 -14.89 16.09 -21.67
N GLU A 74 -14.44 17.08 -22.44
CA GLU A 74 -14.99 18.44 -22.41
C GLU A 74 -16.43 18.52 -22.94
N GLY A 75 -16.88 17.54 -23.74
CA GLY A 75 -18.24 17.51 -24.28
C GLY A 75 -19.29 17.17 -23.23
N THR A 76 -18.95 16.32 -22.25
CA THR A 76 -19.86 15.85 -21.18
C THR A 76 -19.49 16.32 -19.78
N PRO A 77 -18.62 17.34 -19.66
CA PRO A 77 -17.76 17.63 -18.50
C PRO A 77 -17.59 16.47 -17.50
N THR A 78 -17.07 15.34 -17.97
CA THR A 78 -16.79 14.16 -17.14
C THR A 78 -15.42 13.57 -17.43
N TRP A 79 -14.92 12.71 -16.55
CA TRP A 79 -13.76 11.88 -16.81
C TRP A 79 -14.18 10.57 -17.45
N ARG A 80 -13.29 9.97 -18.24
CA ARG A 80 -13.33 8.58 -18.70
C ARG A 80 -12.14 7.85 -18.12
N VAL A 81 -12.40 6.94 -17.19
CA VAL A 81 -11.38 6.18 -16.47
C VAL A 81 -11.43 4.74 -16.97
N LYS A 82 -10.28 4.22 -17.39
CA LYS A 82 -10.12 2.83 -17.84
C LYS A 82 -9.36 2.01 -16.83
N THR A 83 -9.73 0.75 -16.68
CA THR A 83 -9.07 -0.20 -15.78
C THR A 83 -8.58 -1.45 -16.51
N ASP A 84 -7.66 -2.19 -15.91
CA ASP A 84 -7.19 -3.48 -16.43
C ASP A 84 -8.24 -4.60 -16.36
N GLY A 85 -9.21 -4.47 -15.45
CA GLY A 85 -10.39 -5.35 -15.35
C GLY A 85 -11.45 -5.13 -16.44
N GLY A 86 -11.22 -4.23 -17.40
CA GLY A 86 -12.16 -3.95 -18.49
C GLY A 86 -13.36 -3.08 -18.10
N HIS A 87 -13.39 -2.56 -16.87
CA HIS A 87 -14.38 -1.58 -16.45
C HIS A 87 -13.97 -0.18 -16.91
N ASP A 88 -14.88 0.50 -17.61
CA ASP A 88 -14.80 1.92 -17.91
C ASP A 88 -15.81 2.67 -17.04
N VAL A 89 -15.35 3.61 -16.24
CA VAL A 89 -16.21 4.46 -15.38
C VAL A 89 -16.13 5.91 -15.80
N THR A 90 -17.26 6.62 -15.70
CA THR A 90 -17.37 8.01 -16.16
C THR A 90 -17.77 8.99 -15.05
N PRO A 91 -16.90 9.26 -14.08
CA PRO A 91 -17.23 10.13 -12.96
C PRO A 91 -17.17 11.62 -13.36
N ARG A 92 -17.88 12.47 -12.62
CA ARG A 92 -17.78 13.94 -12.77
C ARG A 92 -16.48 14.49 -12.22
N PHE A 93 -15.98 13.90 -11.15
CA PHE A 93 -14.74 14.29 -10.48
C PHE A 93 -13.84 13.06 -10.35
N GLU A 94 -12.53 13.29 -10.50
CA GLU A 94 -11.50 12.31 -10.27
C GLU A 94 -10.63 12.81 -9.10
N VAL A 95 -10.33 11.93 -8.15
CA VAL A 95 -9.48 12.23 -7.00
C VAL A 95 -8.40 11.17 -6.91
N SER A 96 -7.19 11.54 -7.31
CA SER A 96 -6.03 10.64 -7.30
C SER A 96 -5.40 10.52 -5.90
N ALA A 97 -5.84 9.52 -5.13
CA ALA A 97 -5.23 9.13 -3.85
C ALA A 97 -4.18 8.01 -4.01
N THR A 98 -3.32 8.11 -5.03
CA THR A 98 -2.39 7.03 -5.48
C THR A 98 -1.11 6.89 -4.64
N GLY A 99 -0.90 7.81 -3.69
CA GLY A 99 0.23 7.82 -2.76
C GLY A 99 1.57 8.26 -3.39
N SER A 100 2.47 8.78 -2.55
CA SER A 100 3.75 9.34 -2.99
C SER A 100 4.88 8.31 -3.19
N LEU A 101 4.71 7.09 -2.64
CA LEU A 101 5.73 6.03 -2.61
C LEU A 101 5.12 4.66 -2.94
N SER A 102 4.53 4.54 -4.13
CA SER A 102 3.70 3.38 -4.50
C SER A 102 4.30 2.44 -5.54
N THR A 103 5.31 2.89 -6.30
CA THR A 103 5.93 2.07 -7.36
C THR A 103 7.34 1.66 -6.97
N ALA A 104 7.54 0.35 -6.80
CA ALA A 104 8.85 -0.19 -6.52
C ALA A 104 9.76 -0.11 -7.76
N ASN A 105 10.97 0.42 -7.59
CA ASN A 105 11.94 0.54 -8.64
C ASN A 105 12.88 -0.66 -8.64
N PHE A 106 12.68 -1.57 -9.58
CA PHE A 106 13.64 -2.61 -9.86
C PHE A 106 14.79 -2.03 -10.67
N ARG A 107 15.91 -1.72 -10.00
CA ARG A 107 17.12 -1.32 -10.72
C ARG A 107 17.51 -2.42 -11.72
N ASN A 108 17.79 -2.00 -12.96
CA ASN A 108 18.31 -2.90 -13.98
C ASN A 108 19.78 -3.23 -13.67
N ILE A 109 19.98 -4.29 -12.90
CA ILE A 109 21.30 -4.80 -12.54
C ILE A 109 21.68 -5.88 -13.55
N ALA A 110 22.77 -5.67 -14.29
CA ALA A 110 23.26 -6.64 -15.26
C ALA A 110 23.51 -8.00 -14.60
N GLY A 111 22.99 -9.07 -15.20
CA GLY A 111 23.14 -10.44 -14.69
C GLY A 111 22.19 -10.81 -13.53
N ARG A 112 21.29 -9.92 -13.09
CA ARG A 112 20.31 -10.23 -12.04
C ARG A 112 19.48 -11.47 -12.37
N GLN A 113 19.02 -11.58 -13.62
CA GLN A 113 18.17 -12.66 -14.10
C GLN A 113 18.86 -14.03 -14.14
N THR A 114 20.19 -14.07 -14.07
CA THR A 114 20.97 -15.32 -14.05
C THR A 114 21.44 -15.70 -12.65
N PHE A 115 21.06 -14.95 -11.62
CA PHE A 115 21.39 -15.29 -10.24
C PHE A 115 20.65 -16.56 -9.81
N GLY A 116 21.37 -17.59 -9.37
CA GLY A 116 20.81 -18.89 -9.01
C GLY A 116 20.18 -18.96 -7.61
N GLY A 117 20.21 -17.86 -6.85
CA GLY A 117 19.58 -17.76 -5.54
C GLY A 117 18.25 -17.01 -5.58
N GLU A 118 17.60 -16.94 -4.43
CA GLU A 118 16.36 -16.19 -4.27
C GLU A 118 16.62 -14.67 -4.26
N VAL A 119 15.72 -13.91 -4.87
CA VAL A 119 15.80 -12.45 -4.93
C VAL A 119 14.50 -11.84 -4.43
N PHE A 120 14.60 -11.03 -3.37
CA PHE A 120 13.48 -10.34 -2.77
C PHE A 120 13.56 -8.84 -3.03
N HIS A 121 12.41 -8.16 -3.03
CA HIS A 121 12.31 -6.71 -3.11
C HIS A 121 11.48 -6.22 -1.92
N THR A 122 11.97 -5.23 -1.18
CA THR A 122 11.31 -4.73 0.04
C THR A 122 9.88 -4.23 -0.21
N GLY A 123 9.64 -3.60 -1.35
CA GLY A 123 8.29 -3.19 -1.80
C GLY A 123 7.36 -4.30 -2.32
N PHE A 124 7.83 -5.54 -2.42
CA PHE A 124 7.05 -6.72 -2.85
C PHE A 124 7.43 -7.94 -2.00
N TRP A 125 7.44 -7.74 -0.69
CA TRP A 125 7.90 -8.78 0.24
C TRP A 125 6.88 -9.93 0.35
N PRO A 126 7.31 -11.21 0.40
CA PRO A 126 6.40 -12.35 0.55
C PRO A 126 5.52 -12.24 1.79
N HIS A 127 4.26 -12.68 1.67
CA HIS A 127 3.26 -12.57 2.75
C HIS A 127 3.54 -13.56 3.89
N GLU A 128 4.05 -14.73 3.53
CA GLU A 128 4.45 -15.83 4.41
C GLU A 128 5.78 -15.58 5.13
N GLY A 129 6.48 -14.49 4.80
CA GLY A 129 7.82 -14.20 5.30
C GLY A 129 8.90 -15.01 4.57
N VAL A 130 10.15 -14.83 5.00
CA VAL A 130 11.30 -15.51 4.40
C VAL A 130 12.22 -15.98 5.51
N ASP A 131 12.57 -17.27 5.48
CA ASP A 131 13.59 -17.82 6.37
C ASP A 131 14.99 -17.65 5.76
N PHE A 132 15.86 -16.97 6.49
CA PHE A 132 17.26 -16.75 6.14
C PHE A 132 18.24 -17.64 6.92
N THR A 133 17.75 -18.57 7.74
CA THR A 133 18.58 -19.45 8.56
C THR A 133 19.57 -20.23 7.69
N GLY A 134 20.86 -20.09 8.00
CA GLY A 134 21.95 -20.73 7.26
C GLY A 134 22.25 -20.14 5.87
N LYS A 135 21.53 -19.10 5.43
CA LYS A 135 21.76 -18.47 4.11
C LYS A 135 22.85 -17.41 4.18
N ARG A 136 23.57 -17.22 3.07
CA ARG A 136 24.44 -16.06 2.84
C ARG A 136 23.60 -14.99 2.13
N VAL A 137 23.33 -13.89 2.81
CA VAL A 137 22.42 -12.83 2.33
C VAL A 137 23.20 -11.58 1.95
N GLY A 138 22.90 -11.02 0.77
CA GLY A 138 23.37 -9.70 0.35
C GLY A 138 22.20 -8.73 0.30
N VAL A 139 22.38 -7.52 0.83
CA VAL A 139 21.37 -6.45 0.80
C VAL A 139 21.89 -5.33 -0.09
N MET A 140 21.05 -4.89 -1.03
CA MET A 140 21.31 -3.74 -1.89
C MET A 140 20.27 -2.66 -1.58
N GLY A 141 20.73 -1.52 -1.07
CA GLY A 141 19.92 -0.34 -0.76
C GLY A 141 20.59 0.89 -1.33
#